data_AF-A0A6J6TRD0-F1
#
_entry.id   AF-A0A6J6TRD0-F1
#
_cell.length_a   1.000
_cell.length_b   1.000
_cell.length_c   1.000
_cell.angle_alpha   90.00
_cell.angle_beta   90.00
_cell.angle_gamma   90.00
#
_symmetry.space_group_name_H-M   'P 1'
#
loop_
_entity.id
_entity.type
_entity.pdbx_description
1 polymer ?
#
loop_
_entity_poly.entity_id
_entity_poly.type
_entity_poly.pdbx_seq_one_letter_code
_entity_poly.pdbx_strand_id
1 'polypeptide(L)'
;MTRSLIVEADGGSRGNPGPAAFGAVVRDAVTGVVLTEVAGFIGTATNNVAEYRGAIAGLEQARELDANAVIEVRLDSKLVVEQMSGRWKIKHPDMRDLALEARKVMPVAQVSYTWVPRASNALADALVNEVLDLALAGGQKEILRSVSLLAEGLDSDDIVGSAEEAHTRTLVETTERPANRLVGWADLGAPTVTVMARHGATAYSVEKRFSGRGGADMPLAPIGLAQARALAHELHQRGGADVIVTSPLLRTRQTAEIVAEVIGAPVHVEADFEECSFGEWDGLTFTEVQARWPEHVDEWLASTDIAPPGGESFAEVRARVDRGRRKVIEEFGAQRIIVVAHVTPIKVMVGLAVDAPLTSLFRMELSPCSITTLAWFADGNASMFGFSESSHLRDVRTPDGT
;
A
#
# COMPACT_ATOMS: atom_id res chain seq x y z
N MET A 1 -24.11 14.00 0.19
CA MET A 1 -22.92 14.05 -0.68
C MET A 1 -22.94 12.81 -1.54
N THR A 2 -22.66 12.91 -2.83
CA THR A 2 -22.61 11.76 -3.76
C THR A 2 -21.44 10.86 -3.41
N ARG A 3 -21.66 9.55 -3.20
CA ARG A 3 -20.55 8.62 -2.94
C ARG A 3 -19.72 8.39 -4.19
N SER A 4 -18.43 8.10 -3.98
CA SER A 4 -17.54 7.61 -5.04
C SER A 4 -17.25 6.15 -4.75
N LEU A 5 -17.48 5.27 -5.72
CA LEU A 5 -17.34 3.83 -5.58
C LEU A 5 -16.40 3.27 -6.65
N ILE A 6 -15.67 2.20 -6.30
CA ILE A 6 -14.87 1.41 -7.24
C ILE A 6 -15.49 0.03 -7.36
N VAL A 7 -15.72 -0.42 -8.59
CA VAL A 7 -16.18 -1.78 -8.90
C VAL A 7 -15.03 -2.54 -9.57
N GLU A 8 -14.44 -3.51 -8.88
CA GLU A 8 -13.44 -4.42 -9.44
C GLU A 8 -14.16 -5.69 -9.90
N ALA A 9 -14.09 -6.02 -11.19
CA ALA A 9 -14.84 -7.15 -11.75
C ALA A 9 -13.95 -8.05 -12.62
N ASP A 10 -14.26 -9.34 -12.60
CA ASP A 10 -13.59 -10.38 -13.40
C ASP A 10 -14.59 -11.47 -13.83
N GLY A 11 -14.21 -12.26 -14.82
CA GLY A 11 -14.95 -13.42 -15.29
C GLY A 11 -14.05 -14.50 -15.87
N GLY A 12 -14.36 -15.76 -15.54
CA GLY A 12 -13.56 -16.91 -15.93
C GLY A 12 -14.40 -18.08 -16.41
N SER A 13 -13.83 -18.87 -17.32
CA SER A 13 -14.41 -20.11 -17.84
C SER A 13 -13.39 -21.25 -17.86
N ARG A 14 -13.76 -22.43 -17.35
CA ARG A 14 -12.94 -23.66 -17.41
C ARG A 14 -13.11 -24.31 -18.79
N GLY A 15 -12.23 -23.92 -19.72
CA GLY A 15 -12.45 -24.14 -21.16
C GLY A 15 -13.31 -23.01 -21.73
N ASN A 16 -13.00 -22.51 -22.94
CA ASN A 16 -13.62 -21.28 -23.46
C ASN A 16 -14.23 -21.53 -24.85
N PRO A 17 -15.55 -21.79 -24.97
CA PRO A 17 -16.57 -21.78 -23.90
C PRO A 17 -16.52 -23.03 -23.00
N GLY A 18 -17.01 -22.88 -21.76
CA GLY A 18 -17.02 -23.94 -20.73
C GLY A 18 -17.78 -23.48 -19.48
N PRO A 19 -17.77 -24.25 -18.37
CA PRO A 19 -18.34 -23.80 -17.10
C PRO A 19 -17.71 -22.48 -16.68
N ALA A 20 -18.55 -21.46 -16.49
CA ALA A 20 -18.12 -20.08 -16.32
C ALA A 20 -18.77 -19.42 -15.10
N ALA A 21 -18.05 -18.46 -14.53
CA ALA A 21 -18.55 -17.62 -13.46
C ALA A 21 -17.96 -16.21 -13.52
N PHE A 22 -18.61 -15.30 -12.81
CA PHE A 22 -18.12 -13.95 -12.60
C PHE A 22 -17.87 -13.67 -11.11
N GLY A 23 -17.08 -12.65 -10.84
CA GLY A 23 -16.86 -12.09 -9.51
C GLY A 23 -16.73 -10.58 -9.61
N ALA A 24 -17.29 -9.86 -8.63
CA ALA A 24 -17.16 -8.42 -8.52
C ALA A 24 -17.10 -7.98 -7.06
N VAL A 25 -16.33 -6.93 -6.81
CA VAL A 25 -16.14 -6.31 -5.51
C VAL A 25 -16.48 -4.82 -5.62
N VAL A 26 -17.38 -4.33 -4.77
CA VAL A 26 -17.70 -2.91 -4.66
C VAL A 26 -17.00 -2.33 -3.44
N ARG A 27 -16.22 -1.27 -3.66
CA ARG A 27 -15.48 -0.56 -2.61
C ARG A 27 -15.88 0.90 -2.53
N ASP A 28 -15.78 1.46 -1.34
CA ASP A 28 -15.76 2.91 -1.20
C ASP A 28 -14.45 3.46 -1.78
N ALA A 29 -14.53 4.41 -2.71
CA ALA A 29 -13.36 4.90 -3.44
C ALA A 29 -12.41 5.75 -2.57
N VAL A 30 -12.90 6.28 -1.45
CA VAL A 30 -12.13 7.16 -0.57
C VAL A 30 -11.39 6.34 0.49
N THR A 31 -12.08 5.40 1.12
CA THR A 31 -11.57 4.57 2.21
C THR A 31 -10.96 3.25 1.73
N GLY A 32 -11.37 2.76 0.55
CA GLY A 32 -10.93 1.48 -0.01
C GLY A 32 -11.59 0.24 0.61
N VAL A 33 -12.50 0.44 1.57
CA VAL A 33 -13.24 -0.63 2.27
C VAL A 33 -14.12 -1.39 1.28
N VAL A 34 -14.12 -2.72 1.35
CA VAL A 34 -15.07 -3.57 0.62
C VAL A 34 -16.44 -3.41 1.26
N LEU A 35 -17.40 -2.92 0.47
CA LEU A 35 -18.78 -2.78 0.90
C LEU A 35 -19.57 -4.03 0.54
N THR A 36 -19.26 -4.63 -0.61
CA THR A 36 -19.97 -5.81 -1.11
C THR A 36 -19.07 -6.66 -2.01
N GLU A 37 -19.19 -7.98 -1.88
CA GLU A 37 -18.65 -8.98 -2.81
C GLU A 37 -19.81 -9.74 -3.42
N VAL A 38 -19.81 -9.88 -4.74
CA VAL A 38 -20.81 -10.65 -5.47
C VAL A 38 -20.13 -11.57 -6.48
N ALA A 39 -20.53 -12.83 -6.52
CA ALA A 39 -20.03 -13.80 -7.49
C ALA A 39 -21.16 -14.74 -7.92
N GLY A 40 -21.09 -15.27 -9.14
CA GLY A 40 -22.15 -16.12 -9.66
C GLY A 40 -21.67 -17.06 -10.76
N PHE A 41 -22.05 -18.33 -10.63
CA PHE A 41 -21.89 -19.34 -11.67
C PHE A 41 -22.97 -19.18 -12.74
N ILE A 42 -22.57 -19.03 -14.00
CA ILE A 42 -23.45 -18.68 -15.11
C ILE A 42 -23.66 -19.83 -16.12
N GLY A 43 -23.33 -21.06 -15.72
CA GLY A 43 -23.45 -22.23 -16.61
C GLY A 43 -22.32 -22.25 -17.64
N THR A 44 -22.63 -22.58 -18.89
CA THR A 44 -21.63 -22.63 -19.97
C THR A 44 -21.59 -21.30 -20.71
N ALA A 45 -20.47 -20.59 -20.64
CA ALA A 45 -20.27 -19.31 -21.33
C ALA A 45 -18.81 -19.12 -21.79
N THR A 46 -18.53 -18.00 -22.45
CA THR A 46 -17.15 -17.59 -22.77
C THR A 46 -16.59 -16.69 -21.67
N ASN A 47 -15.27 -16.54 -21.59
CA ASN A 47 -14.63 -15.60 -20.65
C ASN A 47 -15.20 -14.18 -20.79
N ASN A 48 -15.30 -13.66 -22.00
CA ASN A 48 -15.79 -12.28 -22.21
C ASN A 48 -17.25 -12.11 -21.73
N VAL A 49 -18.10 -13.13 -21.92
CA VAL A 49 -19.48 -13.10 -21.40
C VAL A 49 -19.47 -13.07 -19.88
N ALA A 50 -18.59 -13.85 -19.24
CA ALA A 50 -18.43 -13.84 -17.80
C ALA A 50 -17.92 -12.48 -17.28
N GLU A 51 -16.93 -11.87 -17.93
CA GLU A 51 -16.40 -10.55 -17.55
C GLU A 51 -17.46 -9.45 -17.64
N TYR A 52 -18.29 -9.46 -18.70
CA TYR A 52 -19.43 -8.55 -18.83
C TYR A 52 -20.45 -8.75 -17.71
N ARG A 53 -20.75 -10.00 -17.35
CA ARG A 53 -21.65 -10.33 -16.24
C ARG A 53 -21.11 -9.84 -14.90
N GLY A 54 -19.80 -9.96 -14.67
CA GLY A 54 -19.14 -9.40 -13.48
C GLY A 54 -19.29 -7.89 -13.38
N ALA A 55 -19.04 -7.17 -14.48
CA ALA A 55 -19.22 -5.72 -14.51
C ALA A 55 -20.67 -5.30 -14.23
N ILE A 56 -21.66 -6.01 -14.79
CA ILE A 56 -23.08 -5.74 -14.56
C ILE A 56 -23.43 -5.95 -13.08
N ALA A 57 -23.07 -7.11 -12.53
CA ALA A 57 -23.39 -7.45 -11.14
C ALA A 57 -22.76 -6.44 -10.16
N GLY A 58 -21.51 -6.04 -10.38
CA GLY A 58 -20.85 -5.02 -9.57
C GLY A 58 -21.53 -3.64 -9.66
N LEU A 59 -21.99 -3.24 -10.85
CA LEU A 59 -22.75 -2.00 -11.03
C LEU A 59 -24.11 -2.05 -10.33
N GLU A 60 -24.78 -3.20 -10.32
CA GLU A 60 -26.07 -3.38 -9.64
C GLU A 60 -25.90 -3.22 -8.13
N GLN A 61 -24.87 -3.85 -7.56
CA GLN A 61 -24.54 -3.70 -6.15
C GLN A 61 -24.12 -2.27 -5.78
N ALA A 62 -23.36 -1.60 -6.64
CA ALA A 62 -23.02 -0.18 -6.45
C ALA A 62 -24.26 0.73 -6.45
N ARG A 63 -25.23 0.44 -7.32
CA ARG A 63 -26.51 1.17 -7.37
C ARG A 63 -27.38 0.94 -6.14
N GLU A 64 -27.40 -0.28 -5.61
CA GLU A 64 -28.10 -0.60 -4.35
C GLU A 64 -27.51 0.15 -3.16
N LEU A 65 -26.19 0.36 -3.15
CA LEU A 65 -25.50 1.12 -2.11
C LEU A 65 -25.75 2.64 -2.21
N ASP A 66 -25.67 3.22 -3.41
CA ASP A 66 -26.02 4.62 -3.68
C ASP A 66 -26.31 4.82 -5.18
N ALA A 67 -27.59 4.98 -5.52
CA ALA A 67 -28.04 5.17 -6.89
C ALA A 67 -27.56 6.48 -7.55
N ASN A 68 -26.97 7.41 -6.79
CA ASN A 68 -26.39 8.63 -7.31
C ASN A 68 -24.86 8.58 -7.42
N ALA A 69 -24.21 7.50 -6.96
CA ALA A 69 -22.76 7.40 -6.86
C ALA A 69 -22.04 7.60 -8.20
N VAL A 70 -20.83 8.14 -8.13
CA VAL A 70 -19.86 8.10 -9.24
C VAL A 70 -19.07 6.81 -9.11
N ILE A 71 -19.02 6.02 -10.17
CA ILE A 71 -18.47 4.66 -10.15
C ILE A 71 -17.32 4.55 -11.16
N GLU A 72 -16.18 4.07 -10.69
CA GLU A 72 -15.09 3.59 -11.55
C GLU A 72 -15.11 2.07 -11.62
N VAL A 73 -15.38 1.50 -12.79
CA VAL A 73 -15.31 0.06 -13.02
C VAL A 73 -13.90 -0.30 -13.51
N ARG A 74 -13.23 -1.19 -12.78
CA ARG A 74 -11.88 -1.69 -13.07
C ARG A 74 -11.94 -3.15 -13.49
N LEU A 75 -11.41 -3.46 -14.67
CA LEU A 75 -11.25 -4.84 -15.15
C LEU A 75 -9.85 -5.03 -15.73
N ASP A 76 -9.35 -6.25 -15.69
CA ASP A 76 -8.13 -6.66 -16.41
C ASP A 76 -8.39 -7.11 -17.85
N SER A 77 -9.66 -7.16 -18.27
CA SER A 77 -10.07 -7.31 -19.65
C SER A 77 -10.03 -6.02 -20.45
N LYS A 78 -8.96 -5.84 -21.23
CA LYS A 78 -8.85 -4.68 -22.14
C LYS A 78 -9.98 -4.64 -23.16
N LEU A 79 -10.48 -5.79 -23.61
CA LEU A 79 -11.58 -5.86 -24.56
C LEU A 79 -12.85 -5.23 -23.98
N VAL A 80 -13.26 -5.66 -22.78
CA VAL A 80 -14.49 -5.18 -22.13
C VAL A 80 -14.37 -3.70 -21.79
N VAL A 81 -13.23 -3.27 -21.23
CA VAL A 81 -12.98 -1.85 -20.90
C VAL A 81 -13.10 -0.95 -22.13
N GLU A 82 -12.44 -1.31 -23.23
CA GLU A 82 -12.44 -0.50 -24.45
C GLU A 82 -13.83 -0.46 -25.14
N GLN A 83 -14.57 -1.57 -25.08
CA GLN A 83 -15.93 -1.64 -25.61
C GLN A 83 -16.93 -0.83 -24.77
N MET A 84 -16.85 -0.94 -23.44
CA MET A 84 -17.73 -0.23 -22.53
C MET A 84 -17.45 1.28 -22.50
N SER A 85 -16.18 1.65 -22.66
CA SER A 85 -15.77 3.04 -22.89
C SER A 85 -16.21 3.62 -24.24
N GLY A 86 -16.77 2.81 -25.13
CA GLY A 86 -17.19 3.21 -26.48
C GLY A 86 -16.04 3.43 -27.47
N ARG A 87 -14.79 3.14 -27.08
CA ARG A 87 -13.62 3.28 -27.96
C ARG A 87 -13.57 2.16 -29.00
N TRP A 88 -14.03 0.96 -28.67
CA TRP A 88 -14.06 -0.19 -29.57
C TRP A 88 -15.49 -0.62 -29.92
N LYS A 89 -15.71 -0.97 -31.20
CA LYS A 89 -17.01 -1.43 -31.69
C LYS A 89 -17.30 -2.86 -31.21
N ILE A 90 -18.45 -3.05 -30.56
CA ILE A 90 -18.94 -4.38 -30.18
C ILE A 90 -19.52 -5.08 -31.41
N LYS A 91 -18.89 -6.17 -31.85
CA LYS A 91 -19.27 -6.92 -33.05
C LYS A 91 -20.24 -8.08 -32.77
N HIS A 92 -20.07 -8.77 -31.65
CA HIS A 92 -20.86 -9.94 -31.29
C HIS A 92 -22.23 -9.53 -30.72
N PRO A 93 -23.36 -10.12 -31.17
CA PRO A 93 -24.70 -9.81 -30.67
C PRO A 93 -24.81 -9.92 -29.15
N ASP A 94 -24.39 -11.05 -28.57
CA ASP A 94 -24.51 -11.29 -27.12
C ASP A 94 -23.77 -10.25 -26.27
N MET A 95 -22.58 -9.80 -26.71
CA MET A 95 -21.84 -8.74 -26.02
C MET A 95 -22.53 -7.36 -26.19
N ARG A 96 -23.27 -7.12 -27.28
CA ARG A 96 -24.05 -5.88 -27.42
C ARG A 96 -25.19 -5.87 -26.42
N ASP A 97 -25.87 -6.98 -26.27
CA ASP A 97 -26.99 -7.10 -25.33
C ASP A 97 -26.51 -6.90 -23.88
N LEU A 98 -25.37 -7.50 -23.51
CA LEU A 98 -24.73 -7.28 -22.20
C LEU A 98 -24.27 -5.83 -22.01
N ALA A 99 -23.71 -5.19 -23.04
CA ALA A 99 -23.32 -3.78 -22.94
C ALA A 99 -24.53 -2.85 -22.79
N LEU A 100 -25.65 -3.17 -23.44
CA LEU A 100 -26.92 -2.46 -23.26
C LEU A 100 -27.51 -2.69 -21.88
N GLU A 101 -27.39 -3.89 -21.33
CA GLU A 101 -27.78 -4.23 -19.96
C GLU A 101 -26.98 -3.40 -18.95
N ALA A 102 -25.65 -3.42 -19.02
CA ALA A 102 -24.76 -2.64 -18.15
C ALA A 102 -25.09 -1.14 -18.17
N ARG A 103 -25.36 -0.57 -19.36
CA ARG A 103 -25.73 0.86 -19.51
C ARG A 103 -27.10 1.23 -18.94
N LYS A 104 -27.98 0.25 -18.70
CA LYS A 104 -29.28 0.47 -18.05
C LYS A 104 -29.15 0.47 -16.53
N VAL A 105 -28.05 -0.09 -15.98
CA VAL A 105 -27.84 -0.16 -14.54
C VAL A 105 -27.61 1.25 -14.00
N MET A 106 -26.64 1.98 -14.54
CA MET A 106 -26.30 3.33 -14.09
C MET A 106 -26.21 4.32 -15.26
N PRO A 107 -26.58 5.59 -15.07
CA PRO A 107 -26.33 6.66 -16.04
C PRO A 107 -24.88 6.67 -16.53
N VAL A 108 -24.67 6.76 -17.84
CA VAL A 108 -23.33 6.74 -18.44
C VAL A 108 -22.42 7.85 -17.90
N ALA A 109 -22.98 8.99 -17.50
CA ALA A 109 -22.23 10.10 -16.91
C ALA A 109 -21.66 9.80 -15.51
N GLN A 110 -22.18 8.77 -14.83
CA GLN A 110 -21.73 8.34 -13.51
C GLN A 110 -20.70 7.21 -13.56
N VAL A 111 -20.48 6.58 -14.73
CA VAL A 111 -19.64 5.37 -14.82
C VAL A 111 -18.45 5.61 -15.73
N SER A 112 -17.25 5.34 -15.22
CA SER A 112 -16.01 5.25 -16.00
C SER A 112 -15.49 3.81 -16.01
N TYR A 113 -14.72 3.46 -17.05
CA TYR A 113 -14.12 2.13 -17.18
C TYR A 113 -12.60 2.26 -17.34
N THR A 114 -11.86 1.59 -16.46
CA THR A 114 -10.40 1.61 -16.41
C THR A 114 -9.86 0.20 -16.56
N TRP A 115 -8.84 0.05 -17.42
CA TRP A 115 -8.10 -1.20 -17.51
C TRP A 115 -7.03 -1.25 -16.43
N VAL A 116 -6.93 -2.37 -15.72
CA VAL A 116 -5.89 -2.60 -14.70
C VAL A 116 -5.11 -3.87 -15.01
N PRO A 117 -3.83 -3.98 -14.59
CA PRO A 117 -3.10 -5.25 -14.68
C PRO A 117 -3.81 -6.34 -13.85
N ARG A 118 -3.76 -7.60 -14.29
CA ARG A 118 -4.37 -8.74 -13.57
C ARG A 118 -3.96 -8.85 -12.09
N ALA A 119 -2.70 -8.53 -11.78
CA ALA A 119 -2.21 -8.52 -10.39
C ALA A 119 -2.95 -7.52 -9.49
N SER A 120 -3.60 -6.51 -10.08
CA SER A 120 -4.41 -5.50 -9.40
C SER A 120 -5.90 -5.85 -9.34
N ASN A 121 -6.33 -7.01 -9.86
CA ASN A 121 -7.72 -7.49 -9.85
C ASN A 121 -7.88 -8.84 -9.11
N ALA A 122 -6.95 -9.16 -8.22
CA ALA A 122 -6.81 -10.49 -7.62
C ALA A 122 -8.02 -10.94 -6.78
N LEU A 123 -8.77 -10.01 -6.17
CA LEU A 123 -9.94 -10.35 -5.35
C LEU A 123 -11.14 -10.76 -6.19
N ALA A 124 -11.39 -10.07 -7.32
CA ALA A 124 -12.42 -10.48 -8.26
C ALA A 124 -12.08 -11.82 -8.91
N ASP A 125 -10.81 -12.05 -9.29
CA ASP A 125 -10.32 -13.34 -9.81
C ASP A 125 -10.47 -14.47 -8.78
N ALA A 126 -10.19 -14.19 -7.50
CA ALA A 126 -10.39 -15.16 -6.42
C ALA A 126 -11.87 -15.55 -6.26
N LEU A 127 -12.79 -14.58 -6.29
CA LEU A 127 -14.24 -14.83 -6.23
C LEU A 127 -14.75 -15.68 -7.40
N VAL A 128 -14.25 -15.43 -8.60
CA VAL A 128 -14.54 -16.23 -9.81
C VAL A 128 -14.12 -17.68 -9.59
N ASN A 129 -12.89 -17.92 -9.13
CA ASN A 129 -12.39 -19.27 -8.88
C ASN A 129 -13.15 -19.97 -7.75
N GLU A 130 -13.44 -19.26 -6.66
CA GLU A 130 -14.19 -19.79 -5.52
C GLU A 130 -15.57 -20.30 -5.95
N VAL A 131 -16.37 -19.47 -6.61
CA VAL A 131 -17.73 -19.85 -7.02
C VAL A 131 -17.73 -20.91 -8.13
N LEU A 132 -16.73 -20.91 -9.03
CA LEU A 132 -16.55 -21.96 -10.03
C LEU A 132 -16.31 -23.32 -9.38
N ASP A 133 -15.36 -23.38 -8.46
CA ASP A 133 -14.95 -24.62 -7.83
C ASP A 133 -16.09 -25.16 -6.93
N LEU A 134 -16.78 -24.29 -6.19
CA LEU A 134 -17.99 -24.64 -5.43
C LEU A 134 -19.10 -25.17 -6.32
N ALA A 135 -19.42 -24.49 -7.42
CA ALA A 135 -20.50 -24.90 -8.33
C ALA A 135 -20.20 -26.24 -9.02
N LEU A 136 -18.94 -26.46 -9.42
CA LEU A 136 -18.49 -27.71 -10.04
C LEU A 136 -18.48 -28.89 -9.05
N ALA A 137 -18.25 -28.62 -7.76
CA ALA A 137 -18.40 -29.60 -6.69
C ALA A 137 -19.87 -29.89 -6.29
N GLY A 138 -20.84 -29.27 -6.96
CA GLY A 138 -22.27 -29.39 -6.65
C GLY A 138 -22.73 -28.55 -5.45
N GLY A 139 -21.89 -27.62 -4.99
CA GLY A 139 -22.16 -26.70 -3.89
C GLY A 139 -22.86 -25.40 -4.34
N GLN A 140 -22.60 -24.35 -3.58
CA GLN A 140 -23.21 -23.02 -3.77
C GLN A 140 -22.80 -22.39 -5.11
N LYS A 141 -23.76 -21.76 -5.79
CA LYS A 141 -23.58 -21.19 -7.14
C LYS A 141 -23.54 -19.66 -7.17
N GLU A 142 -23.83 -19.01 -6.06
CA GLU A 142 -23.89 -17.56 -5.94
C GLU A 142 -23.29 -17.15 -4.60
N ILE A 143 -22.49 -16.10 -4.59
CA ILE A 143 -21.92 -15.49 -3.39
C ILE A 143 -22.44 -14.06 -3.36
N LEU A 144 -23.02 -13.66 -2.22
CA LEU A 144 -23.29 -12.26 -1.91
C LEU A 144 -22.86 -12.03 -0.47
N ARG A 145 -21.87 -11.19 -0.26
CA ARG A 145 -21.36 -10.79 1.06
C ARG A 145 -21.46 -9.28 1.15
N SER A 146 -22.30 -8.78 2.04
CA SER A 146 -22.41 -7.35 2.32
C SER A 146 -21.91 -7.06 3.73
N VAL A 147 -21.14 -5.97 3.87
CA VAL A 147 -20.78 -5.44 5.18
C VAL A 147 -21.90 -4.50 5.63
N SER A 148 -22.70 -4.94 6.59
CA SER A 148 -23.76 -4.11 7.16
C SER A 148 -23.15 -3.04 8.07
N LEU A 149 -23.06 -1.81 7.56
CA LEU A 149 -23.02 -0.61 8.41
C LEU A 149 -24.46 -0.22 8.76
N LEU A 150 -25.15 -1.06 9.55
CA LEU A 150 -26.39 -0.68 10.22
C LEU A 150 -26.18 -0.81 11.73
N ALA A 151 -26.32 0.35 12.37
CA ALA A 151 -26.31 0.55 13.79
C ALA A 151 -27.41 -0.25 14.49
N GLU A 152 -27.05 -1.08 15.48
CA GLU A 152 -27.90 -1.39 16.63
C GLU A 152 -26.99 -1.62 17.85
N GLY A 153 -27.26 -0.88 18.93
CA GLY A 153 -26.84 -1.26 20.28
C GLY A 153 -25.63 -0.56 20.89
N LEU A 154 -25.70 0.75 21.09
CA LEU A 154 -25.08 1.36 22.28
C LEU A 154 -26.15 2.18 22.99
N ASP A 155 -26.62 1.62 24.10
CA ASP A 155 -27.53 2.25 25.06
C ASP A 155 -26.91 3.55 25.58
N SER A 156 -27.75 4.56 25.73
CA SER A 156 -27.37 5.94 26.00
C SER A 156 -27.33 6.31 27.49
N ASP A 157 -27.09 5.35 28.39
CA ASP A 157 -26.96 5.63 29.82
C ASP A 157 -25.68 5.00 30.37
N ASP A 158 -24.90 5.82 31.08
CA ASP A 158 -23.58 5.59 31.69
C ASP A 158 -22.41 5.62 30.69
N ILE A 159 -21.64 6.70 30.56
CA ILE A 159 -20.84 7.32 31.62
C ILE A 159 -20.86 8.85 31.46
N VAL A 160 -21.50 9.51 32.42
CA VAL A 160 -21.30 10.93 32.70
C VAL A 160 -19.91 11.11 33.29
N GLY A 161 -19.09 11.92 32.61
CA GLY A 161 -17.81 12.43 33.10
C GLY A 161 -17.55 13.79 32.48
N SER A 162 -18.34 14.78 32.89
CA SER A 162 -18.23 16.18 32.47
C SER A 162 -16.88 16.80 32.84
N ALA A 163 -16.16 17.30 31.84
CA ALA A 163 -15.23 18.41 32.01
C ALA A 163 -15.32 19.32 30.77
N GLU A 164 -15.98 20.45 31.01
CA GLU A 164 -16.17 21.68 30.23
C GLU A 164 -15.42 21.83 28.88
N GLU A 165 -16.21 22.22 27.88
CA GLU A 165 -15.81 22.83 26.60
C GLU A 165 -14.94 24.08 26.83
N ALA A 166 -13.65 23.89 27.06
CA ALA A 166 -12.66 24.94 26.89
C ALA A 166 -12.40 25.11 25.39
N HIS A 167 -13.15 26.04 24.80
CA HIS A 167 -12.85 26.84 23.61
C HIS A 167 -11.37 26.76 23.18
N THR A 168 -10.98 25.70 22.47
CA THR A 168 -9.76 25.72 21.66
C THR A 168 -10.24 25.97 20.27
N ARG A 169 -10.22 27.26 19.91
CA ARG A 169 -10.31 27.75 18.53
C ARG A 169 -9.65 26.72 17.65
N THR A 170 -10.43 26.13 16.74
CA THR A 170 -9.86 25.54 15.53
C THR A 170 -9.06 26.66 14.91
N LEU A 171 -7.74 26.65 15.11
CA LEU A 171 -6.83 27.18 14.13
C LEU A 171 -7.09 26.30 12.92
N VAL A 172 -8.09 26.71 12.13
CA VAL A 172 -8.02 26.51 10.70
C VAL A 172 -6.78 27.30 10.33
N GLU A 173 -5.62 26.67 10.42
CA GLU A 173 -4.54 27.03 9.54
C GLU A 173 -5.09 26.73 8.15
N THR A 174 -5.71 27.75 7.56
CA THR A 174 -5.72 27.96 6.12
C THR A 174 -4.25 28.09 5.69
N THR A 175 -3.51 26.99 5.75
CA THR A 175 -2.39 26.83 4.85
C THR A 175 -3.06 26.48 3.52
N GLU A 176 -3.24 27.50 2.69
CA GLU A 176 -3.45 27.27 1.26
C GLU A 176 -2.41 26.22 0.84
N ARG A 177 -2.85 24.99 0.55
CA ARG A 177 -1.92 24.01 -0.03
C ARG A 177 -1.42 24.65 -1.33
N PRO A 178 -0.10 24.84 -1.50
CA PRO A 178 0.40 25.42 -2.74
C PRO A 178 -0.11 24.59 -3.91
N ALA A 179 -0.45 25.26 -5.02
CA ALA A 179 -0.94 24.58 -6.20
C ALA A 179 0.02 23.46 -6.63
N ASN A 180 -0.51 22.29 -7.00
CA ASN A 180 0.30 21.15 -7.44
C ASN A 180 1.22 21.59 -8.59
N ARG A 181 2.53 21.51 -8.39
CA ARG A 181 3.54 21.80 -9.41
C ARG A 181 4.17 20.51 -9.89
N LEU A 182 4.16 20.31 -11.21
CA LEU A 182 4.79 19.15 -11.84
C LEU A 182 6.33 19.28 -11.74
N VAL A 183 6.93 18.39 -10.97
CA VAL A 183 8.39 18.25 -10.87
C VAL A 183 8.96 17.91 -12.26
N GLY A 184 9.98 18.65 -12.69
CA GLY A 184 10.58 18.53 -14.04
C GLY A 184 10.00 19.49 -15.09
N TRP A 185 8.90 20.18 -14.78
CA TRP A 185 8.27 21.19 -15.65
C TRP A 185 8.25 22.60 -15.02
N ALA A 186 8.61 22.71 -13.74
CA ALA A 186 8.76 23.96 -13.01
C ALA A 186 10.18 24.04 -12.39
N ASP A 187 10.74 25.24 -12.32
CA ASP A 187 11.96 25.50 -11.52
C ASP A 187 11.56 25.60 -10.04
N LEU A 188 11.90 24.55 -9.29
CA LEU A 188 11.62 24.42 -7.86
C LEU A 188 12.86 24.69 -7.00
N GLY A 189 13.97 25.12 -7.62
CA GLY A 189 15.27 25.23 -6.97
C GLY A 189 15.96 23.87 -6.74
N ALA A 190 17.11 23.90 -6.07
CA ALA A 190 17.89 22.70 -5.76
C ALA A 190 17.20 21.90 -4.63
N PRO A 191 16.84 20.62 -4.87
CA PRO A 191 16.23 19.80 -3.84
C PRO A 191 17.26 19.26 -2.85
N THR A 192 16.81 18.98 -1.63
CA THR A 192 17.48 17.99 -0.76
C THR A 192 17.13 16.60 -1.27
N VAL A 193 18.12 15.82 -1.68
CA VAL A 193 17.92 14.45 -2.17
C VAL A 193 18.20 13.47 -1.05
N THR A 194 17.19 12.70 -0.64
CA THR A 194 17.38 11.61 0.33
C THR A 194 17.38 10.26 -0.38
N VAL A 195 18.52 9.58 -0.35
CA VAL A 195 18.69 8.20 -0.80
C VAL A 195 18.56 7.30 0.42
N MET A 196 17.36 6.79 0.62
CA MET A 196 17.02 5.91 1.73
C MET A 196 17.52 4.49 1.43
N ALA A 197 18.15 3.84 2.39
CA ALA A 197 18.52 2.44 2.33
C ALA A 197 17.98 1.67 3.55
N ARG A 198 17.36 0.52 3.33
CA ARG A 198 17.06 -0.41 4.44
C ARG A 198 18.37 -1.03 4.92
N HIS A 199 18.53 -1.21 6.23
CA HIS A 199 19.65 -1.98 6.79
C HIS A 199 19.81 -3.36 6.12
N GLY A 200 21.03 -3.91 6.16
CA GLY A 200 21.31 -5.27 5.70
C GLY A 200 20.58 -6.33 6.52
N ALA A 201 20.42 -7.53 5.97
CA ALA A 201 19.68 -8.59 6.64
C ALA A 201 20.29 -8.96 8.02
N THR A 202 19.41 -9.15 9.00
CA THR A 202 19.71 -9.73 10.32
C THR A 202 19.17 -11.16 10.39
N ALA A 203 19.49 -11.91 11.45
CA ALA A 203 18.87 -13.22 11.69
C ALA A 203 17.33 -13.13 11.71
N TYR A 204 16.77 -12.12 12.41
CA TYR A 204 15.32 -11.89 12.44
C TYR A 204 14.72 -11.53 11.08
N SER A 205 15.47 -10.82 10.23
CA SER A 205 15.00 -10.52 8.88
C SER A 205 14.86 -11.80 8.03
N VAL A 206 15.82 -12.72 8.15
CA VAL A 206 15.81 -14.02 7.44
C VAL A 206 14.67 -14.91 7.96
N GLU A 207 14.47 -14.92 9.27
CA GLU A 207 13.43 -15.70 9.94
C GLU A 207 12.04 -15.05 9.89
N LYS A 208 11.91 -13.86 9.29
CA LYS A 208 10.67 -13.06 9.23
C LYS A 208 10.05 -12.81 10.61
N ARG A 209 10.89 -12.47 11.58
CA ARG A 209 10.50 -12.06 12.93
C ARG A 209 10.36 -10.55 13.03
N PHE A 210 9.44 -10.09 13.87
CA PHE A 210 9.33 -8.67 14.24
C PHE A 210 10.63 -8.22 14.92
N SER A 211 11.11 -7.03 14.54
CA SER A 211 12.38 -6.46 15.03
C SER A 211 12.26 -4.94 15.10
N GLY A 212 11.54 -4.48 16.10
CA GLY A 212 11.26 -3.10 16.40
C GLY A 212 12.28 -2.46 17.31
N ARG A 213 12.06 -1.19 17.65
CA ARG A 213 12.78 -0.55 18.74
C ARG A 213 12.26 -1.04 20.09
N GLY A 214 13.14 -1.14 21.09
CA GLY A 214 12.81 -1.69 22.41
C GLY A 214 12.95 -3.21 22.51
N GLY A 215 12.97 -3.92 21.38
CA GLY A 215 13.31 -5.34 21.28
C GLY A 215 14.83 -5.60 21.22
N ALA A 216 15.20 -6.82 20.82
CA ALA A 216 16.61 -7.20 20.66
C ALA A 216 17.28 -6.40 19.53
N ASP A 217 18.39 -5.73 19.83
CA ASP A 217 19.17 -4.99 18.83
C ASP A 217 20.11 -5.91 18.05
N MET A 218 19.55 -6.54 17.01
CA MET A 218 20.23 -7.59 16.26
C MET A 218 21.35 -7.02 15.37
N PRO A 219 22.55 -7.64 15.37
CA PRO A 219 23.59 -7.31 14.40
C PRO A 219 23.23 -7.82 13.00
N LEU A 220 23.96 -7.32 11.99
CA LEU A 220 23.90 -7.86 10.64
C LEU A 220 24.33 -9.34 10.62
N ALA A 221 23.58 -10.15 9.88
CA ALA A 221 23.97 -11.51 9.54
C ALA A 221 25.07 -11.50 8.45
N PRO A 222 25.77 -12.63 8.21
CA PRO A 222 26.79 -12.71 7.16
C PRO A 222 26.30 -12.26 5.77
N ILE A 223 25.08 -12.62 5.39
CA ILE A 223 24.44 -12.14 4.15
C ILE A 223 24.19 -10.63 4.19
N GLY A 224 23.77 -10.08 5.34
CA GLY A 224 23.55 -8.65 5.54
C GLY A 224 24.83 -7.83 5.39
N LEU A 225 25.97 -8.36 5.84
CA LEU A 225 27.28 -7.73 5.62
C LEU A 225 27.66 -7.71 4.14
N ALA A 226 27.39 -8.78 3.40
CA ALA A 226 27.63 -8.84 1.96
C ALA A 226 26.71 -7.87 1.19
N GLN A 227 25.43 -7.80 1.57
CA GLN A 227 24.46 -6.85 1.03
C GLN A 227 24.87 -5.40 1.29
N ALA A 228 25.33 -5.08 2.51
CA ALA A 228 25.77 -3.73 2.87
C ALA A 228 26.99 -3.29 2.05
N ARG A 229 27.94 -4.19 1.77
CA ARG A 229 29.07 -3.90 0.87
C ARG A 229 28.63 -3.63 -0.57
N ALA A 230 27.72 -4.44 -1.11
CA ALA A 230 27.17 -4.21 -2.44
C ALA A 230 26.42 -2.87 -2.53
N LEU A 231 25.63 -2.55 -1.50
CA LEU A 231 24.96 -1.27 -1.35
C LEU A 231 25.96 -0.10 -1.35
N ALA A 232 27.04 -0.21 -0.57
CA ALA A 232 28.06 0.83 -0.49
C ALA A 232 28.68 1.14 -1.86
N HIS A 233 29.01 0.09 -2.64
CA HIS A 233 29.52 0.26 -4.00
C HIS A 233 28.49 0.88 -4.95
N GLU A 234 27.24 0.43 -4.91
CA GLU A 234 26.16 1.00 -5.74
C GLU A 234 25.94 2.49 -5.42
N LEU A 235 25.86 2.85 -4.13
CA LEU A 235 25.67 4.23 -3.70
C LEU A 235 26.85 5.13 -4.11
N HIS A 236 28.09 4.63 -4.04
CA HIS A 236 29.26 5.33 -4.56
C HIS A 236 29.16 5.57 -6.07
N GLN A 237 28.78 4.55 -6.86
CA GLN A 237 28.57 4.69 -8.31
C GLN A 237 27.45 5.66 -8.67
N ARG A 238 26.43 5.79 -7.81
CA ARG A 238 25.34 6.77 -7.92
C ARG A 238 25.72 8.17 -7.44
N GLY A 239 27.02 8.45 -7.22
CA GLY A 239 27.52 9.78 -6.86
C GLY A 239 27.72 10.03 -5.37
N GLY A 240 27.64 9.00 -4.51
CA GLY A 240 27.92 9.13 -3.08
C GLY A 240 26.89 9.95 -2.32
N ALA A 241 27.32 10.64 -1.27
CA ALA A 241 26.53 11.59 -0.49
C ALA A 241 27.43 12.58 0.23
N ASP A 242 26.88 13.74 0.59
CA ASP A 242 27.53 14.74 1.42
C ASP A 242 27.52 14.33 2.91
N VAL A 243 26.46 13.62 3.32
CA VAL A 243 26.27 13.12 4.69
C VAL A 243 25.48 11.81 4.68
N ILE A 244 25.79 10.94 5.64
CA ILE A 244 25.05 9.71 5.92
C ILE A 244 24.31 9.89 7.23
N VAL A 245 22.98 9.79 7.21
CA VAL A 245 22.13 9.76 8.41
C VAL A 245 21.74 8.31 8.69
N THR A 246 21.72 7.90 9.94
CA THR A 246 21.35 6.53 10.32
C THR A 246 20.50 6.51 11.58
N SER A 247 19.60 5.53 11.68
CA SER A 247 18.96 5.23 12.98
C SER A 247 20.01 4.74 13.99
N PRO A 248 19.77 4.92 15.30
CA PRO A 248 20.71 4.48 16.34
C PRO A 248 20.86 2.96 16.47
N LEU A 249 19.93 2.16 15.95
CA LEU A 249 19.96 0.70 16.09
C LEU A 249 21.17 0.06 15.40
N LEU A 250 21.74 -0.98 16.00
CA LEU A 250 23.00 -1.60 15.60
C LEU A 250 23.05 -2.00 14.13
N ARG A 251 21.98 -2.63 13.61
CA ARG A 251 21.90 -3.02 12.19
C ARG A 251 21.97 -1.85 11.21
N THR A 252 21.37 -0.69 11.54
CA THR A 252 21.46 0.51 10.70
C THR A 252 22.82 1.18 10.85
N ARG A 253 23.38 1.19 12.07
CA ARG A 253 24.73 1.66 12.36
C ARG A 253 25.80 0.90 11.58
N GLN A 254 25.79 -0.43 11.66
CA GLN A 254 26.74 -1.30 10.93
C GLN A 254 26.61 -1.14 9.40
N THR A 255 25.38 -1.03 8.89
CA THR A 255 25.17 -0.78 7.46
C THR A 255 25.71 0.59 7.05
N ALA A 256 25.44 1.64 7.83
CA ALA A 256 25.91 2.99 7.58
C ALA A 256 27.44 3.11 7.67
N GLU A 257 28.07 2.41 8.61
CA GLU A 257 29.53 2.36 8.76
C GLU A 257 30.19 1.74 7.53
N ILE A 258 29.69 0.60 7.04
CA ILE A 258 30.18 -0.03 5.80
C ILE A 258 30.00 0.90 4.59
N VAL A 259 28.88 1.62 4.52
CA VAL A 259 28.64 2.61 3.44
C VAL A 259 29.59 3.79 3.56
N ALA A 260 29.84 4.29 4.78
CA ALA A 260 30.74 5.41 5.04
C ALA A 260 32.20 5.08 4.71
N GLU A 261 32.64 3.84 4.92
CA GLU A 261 34.00 3.38 4.54
C GLU A 261 34.27 3.54 3.04
N VAL A 262 33.25 3.36 2.19
CA VAL A 262 33.38 3.48 0.73
C VAL A 262 33.14 4.91 0.25
N ILE A 263 32.18 5.62 0.84
CA ILE A 263 31.78 6.96 0.40
C ILE A 263 32.69 8.06 0.99
N GLY A 264 33.21 7.87 2.19
CA GLY A 264 34.02 8.87 2.91
C GLY A 264 33.22 10.03 3.51
N ALA A 265 31.90 9.88 3.64
CA ALA A 265 31.01 10.90 4.21
C ALA A 265 30.84 10.75 5.74
N PRO A 266 30.63 11.87 6.48
CA PRO A 266 30.35 11.81 7.90
C PRO A 266 29.02 11.10 8.20
N VAL A 267 28.97 10.40 9.34
CA VAL A 267 27.78 9.69 9.82
C VAL A 267 27.12 10.46 10.96
N HIS A 268 25.86 10.83 10.77
CA HIS A 268 24.98 11.47 11.75
C HIS A 268 23.91 10.48 12.23
N VAL A 269 23.55 10.53 13.52
CA VAL A 269 22.51 9.66 14.09
C VAL A 269 21.23 10.45 14.31
N GLU A 270 20.11 9.98 13.75
CA GLU A 270 18.79 10.55 13.99
C GLU A 270 17.88 9.48 14.63
N ALA A 271 17.52 9.70 15.89
CA ALA A 271 16.68 8.79 16.68
C ALA A 271 15.25 8.69 16.11
N ASP A 272 14.76 9.74 15.46
CA ASP A 272 13.42 9.76 14.88
C ASP A 272 13.24 8.73 13.73
N PHE A 273 14.34 8.18 13.20
CA PHE A 273 14.35 7.13 12.17
C PHE A 273 14.47 5.69 12.70
N GLU A 274 14.31 5.45 14.01
CA GLU A 274 14.18 4.09 14.57
C GLU A 274 13.01 3.30 13.96
N GLU A 275 13.07 1.97 13.97
CA GLU A 275 11.94 1.13 13.54
C GLU A 275 10.73 1.32 14.47
N CYS A 276 9.53 1.01 13.96
CA CYS A 276 8.32 0.88 14.78
C CYS A 276 8.61 -0.01 16.00
N SER A 277 8.16 0.36 17.19
CA SER A 277 8.16 -0.58 18.31
C SER A 277 7.04 -1.61 18.11
N PHE A 278 7.37 -2.91 18.18
CA PHE A 278 6.37 -3.97 18.10
C PHE A 278 6.02 -4.54 19.49
N GLY A 279 6.58 -3.97 20.55
CA GLY A 279 6.25 -4.30 21.94
C GLY A 279 6.37 -5.79 22.22
N GLU A 280 5.29 -6.40 22.70
CA GLU A 280 5.26 -7.83 23.03
C GLU A 280 5.43 -8.77 21.82
N TRP A 281 5.32 -8.26 20.59
CA TRP A 281 5.52 -9.05 19.38
C TRP A 281 6.98 -9.18 18.97
N ASP A 282 7.88 -8.37 19.55
CA ASP A 282 9.29 -8.38 19.19
C ASP A 282 9.94 -9.77 19.34
N GLY A 283 10.69 -10.18 18.32
CA GLY A 283 11.32 -11.49 18.25
C GLY A 283 10.39 -12.66 17.90
N LEU A 284 9.08 -12.43 17.73
CA LEU A 284 8.14 -13.46 17.27
C LEU A 284 7.95 -13.38 15.75
N THR A 285 7.60 -14.52 15.14
CA THR A 285 7.13 -14.58 13.76
C THR A 285 5.67 -14.14 13.67
N PHE A 286 5.22 -13.73 12.48
CA PHE A 286 3.82 -13.38 12.25
C PHE A 286 2.87 -14.52 12.66
N THR A 287 3.21 -15.78 12.35
CA THR A 287 2.41 -16.95 12.73
C THR A 287 2.31 -17.12 14.24
N GLU A 288 3.41 -16.92 14.98
CA GLU A 288 3.40 -16.99 16.45
C GLU A 288 2.57 -15.86 17.06
N VAL A 289 2.63 -14.65 16.49
CA VAL A 289 1.83 -13.51 16.92
C VAL A 289 0.34 -13.76 16.65
N GLN A 290 -0.04 -14.16 15.43
CA GLN A 290 -1.43 -14.48 15.08
C GLN A 290 -2.02 -15.56 15.98
N ALA A 291 -1.24 -16.57 16.35
CA ALA A 291 -1.69 -17.63 17.24
C ALA A 291 -1.93 -17.17 18.68
N ARG A 292 -1.18 -16.15 19.14
CA ARG A 292 -1.24 -15.64 20.53
C ARG A 292 -2.21 -14.47 20.70
N TRP A 293 -2.33 -13.60 19.70
CA TRP A 293 -3.14 -12.38 19.73
C TRP A 293 -3.96 -12.20 18.44
N PRO A 294 -4.84 -13.14 18.05
CA PRO A 294 -5.54 -13.09 16.77
C PRO A 294 -6.37 -11.81 16.58
N GLU A 295 -7.14 -11.42 17.60
CA GLU A 295 -8.00 -10.22 17.56
C GLU A 295 -7.18 -8.93 17.43
N HIS A 296 -6.08 -8.81 18.17
CA HIS A 296 -5.23 -7.61 18.09
C HIS A 296 -4.50 -7.52 16.74
N VAL A 297 -4.17 -8.66 16.12
CA VAL A 297 -3.60 -8.66 14.76
C VAL A 297 -4.62 -8.17 13.76
N ASP A 298 -5.88 -8.62 13.85
CA ASP A 298 -6.95 -8.17 12.95
C ASP A 298 -7.19 -6.66 13.09
N GLU A 299 -7.24 -6.14 14.32
CA GLU A 299 -7.36 -4.70 14.60
C GLU A 299 -6.16 -3.89 14.07
N TRP A 300 -4.93 -4.39 14.30
CA TRP A 300 -3.70 -3.76 13.84
C TRP A 300 -3.59 -3.73 12.31
N LEU A 301 -4.05 -4.79 11.62
CA LEU A 301 -4.11 -4.82 10.15
C LEU A 301 -5.22 -3.91 9.59
N ALA A 302 -6.30 -3.69 10.35
CA ALA A 302 -7.43 -2.86 9.94
C ALA A 302 -7.18 -1.35 10.10
N SER A 303 -6.25 -0.94 10.96
CA SER A 303 -6.03 0.47 11.29
C SER A 303 -4.57 0.82 11.53
N THR A 304 -4.16 1.98 11.01
CA THR A 304 -2.82 2.54 11.24
C THR A 304 -2.66 3.22 12.60
N ASP A 305 -3.75 3.39 13.34
CA ASP A 305 -3.78 4.02 14.66
C ASP A 305 -3.71 3.00 15.80
N ILE A 306 -3.84 1.71 15.50
CA ILE A 306 -3.72 0.63 16.48
C ILE A 306 -2.26 0.22 16.57
N ALA A 307 -1.76 0.14 17.80
CA ALA A 307 -0.40 -0.31 18.12
C ALA A 307 -0.41 -1.79 18.49
N PRO A 308 0.67 -2.55 18.19
CA PRO A 308 0.94 -3.80 18.89
C PRO A 308 0.95 -3.58 20.42
N PRO A 309 0.60 -4.57 21.24
CA PRO A 309 0.63 -4.45 22.70
C PRO A 309 2.01 -3.97 23.19
N GLY A 310 2.03 -2.82 23.88
CA GLY A 310 3.27 -2.19 24.37
C GLY A 310 4.18 -1.60 23.28
N GLY A 311 3.70 -1.48 22.04
CA GLY A 311 4.43 -0.97 20.88
C GLY A 311 3.99 0.43 20.44
N GLU A 312 4.23 0.76 19.17
CA GLU A 312 3.79 1.99 18.52
C GLU A 312 2.78 1.70 17.40
N SER A 313 1.83 2.61 17.22
CA SER A 313 1.01 2.68 16.02
C SER A 313 1.81 3.27 14.85
N PHE A 314 1.37 3.01 13.61
CA PHE A 314 2.00 3.65 12.45
C PHE A 314 1.80 5.17 12.43
N ALA A 315 0.72 5.68 13.03
CA ALA A 315 0.49 7.12 13.17
C ALA A 315 1.54 7.80 14.06
N GLU A 316 1.91 7.17 15.18
CA GLU A 316 2.99 7.64 16.06
C GLU A 316 4.34 7.60 15.34
N VAL A 317 4.62 6.53 14.60
CA VAL A 317 5.83 6.43 13.76
C VAL A 317 5.85 7.53 12.71
N ARG A 318 4.72 7.80 12.05
CA ARG A 318 4.60 8.90 11.07
C ARG A 318 4.99 10.24 11.69
N ALA A 319 4.44 10.56 12.87
CA ALA A 319 4.68 11.82 13.53
C ALA A 319 6.16 12.04 13.86
N ARG A 320 6.84 11.03 14.41
CA ARG A 320 8.28 11.16 14.73
C ARG A 320 9.15 11.16 13.47
N VAL A 321 8.88 10.32 12.48
CA VAL A 321 9.69 10.26 11.25
C VAL A 321 9.58 11.57 10.47
N ASP A 322 8.39 12.19 10.43
CA ASP A 322 8.20 13.49 9.80
C ASP A 322 8.92 14.61 10.57
N ARG A 323 9.02 14.53 11.90
CA ARG A 323 9.88 15.41 12.71
C ARG A 323 11.36 15.23 12.35
N GLY A 324 11.85 13.99 12.28
CA GLY A 324 13.22 13.66 11.87
C GLY A 324 13.54 14.15 10.45
N ARG A 325 12.60 13.95 9.51
CA ARG A 325 12.68 14.45 8.13
C ARG A 325 12.91 15.95 8.09
N ARG A 326 12.11 16.74 8.83
CA ARG A 326 12.25 18.19 8.87
C ARG A 326 13.61 18.62 9.40
N LYS A 327 14.07 18.04 10.52
CA LYS A 327 15.39 18.32 11.08
C LYS A 327 16.51 18.06 10.07
N VAL A 328 16.49 16.90 9.43
CA VAL A 328 17.51 16.50 8.44
C VAL A 328 17.48 17.41 7.21
N ILE A 329 16.31 17.81 6.73
CA ILE A 329 16.19 18.74 5.59
C ILE A 329 16.62 20.15 5.97
N GLU A 330 16.33 20.60 7.19
CA GLU A 330 16.74 21.91 7.70
C GLU A 330 18.26 21.99 7.87
N GLU A 331 18.88 20.95 8.43
CA GLU A 331 20.32 20.90 8.70
C GLU A 331 21.15 20.69 7.42
N PHE A 332 20.69 19.82 6.51
CA PHE A 332 21.43 19.40 5.32
C PHE A 332 20.71 19.79 4.01
N GLY A 333 20.02 20.93 4.02
CA GLY A 333 19.25 21.43 2.88
C GLY A 333 20.06 21.53 1.58
N ALA A 334 19.43 21.19 0.45
CA ALA A 334 20.02 21.20 -0.90
C ALA A 334 21.24 20.26 -1.08
N GLN A 335 21.46 19.32 -0.16
CA GLN A 335 22.50 18.30 -0.25
C GLN A 335 21.93 16.94 -0.68
N ARG A 336 22.84 16.02 -1.04
CA ARG A 336 22.52 14.60 -1.23
C ARG A 336 22.85 13.84 0.05
N ILE A 337 21.81 13.27 0.65
CA ILE A 337 21.84 12.60 1.94
C ILE A 337 21.57 11.12 1.72
N ILE A 338 22.41 10.23 2.25
CA ILE A 338 22.04 8.82 2.40
C ILE A 338 21.41 8.63 3.76
N VAL A 339 20.24 7.98 3.84
CA VAL A 339 19.58 7.68 5.10
C VAL A 339 19.46 6.17 5.27
N VAL A 340 20.15 5.60 6.25
CA VAL A 340 20.10 4.17 6.56
C VAL A 340 19.09 3.92 7.69
N ALA A 341 17.97 3.28 7.35
CA ALA A 341 16.83 3.12 8.25
C ALA A 341 16.19 1.72 8.12
N HIS A 342 14.91 1.64 8.47
CA HIS A 342 14.15 0.39 8.56
C HIS A 342 12.91 0.41 7.66
N VAL A 343 12.11 -0.64 7.72
CA VAL A 343 10.96 -0.80 6.83
C VAL A 343 9.94 0.31 7.06
N THR A 344 9.50 0.55 8.30
CA THR A 344 8.42 1.51 8.57
C THR A 344 8.84 2.96 8.29
N PRO A 345 9.99 3.47 8.77
CA PRO A 345 10.40 4.84 8.49
C PRO A 345 10.60 5.14 7.00
N ILE A 346 11.15 4.20 6.21
CA ILE A 346 11.33 4.40 4.76
C ILE A 346 9.97 4.52 4.06
N LYS A 347 9.03 3.62 4.39
CA LYS A 347 7.69 3.68 3.80
C LYS A 347 6.92 4.94 4.22
N VAL A 348 7.09 5.41 5.45
CA VAL A 348 6.54 6.69 5.91
C VAL A 348 7.12 7.85 5.11
N MET A 349 8.44 7.89 4.91
CA MET A 349 9.11 8.90 4.09
C MET A 349 8.57 8.92 2.65
N VAL A 350 8.35 7.76 2.05
CA VAL A 350 7.68 7.64 0.74
C VAL A 350 6.28 8.22 0.80
N GLY A 351 5.48 7.83 1.79
CA GLY A 351 4.11 8.32 1.96
C GLY A 351 4.03 9.85 2.09
N LEU A 352 4.97 10.46 2.83
CA LEU A 352 5.10 11.90 2.95
C LEU A 352 5.54 12.58 1.63
N ALA A 353 6.35 11.91 0.81
CA ALA A 353 6.85 12.48 -0.43
C ALA A 353 5.81 12.49 -1.57
N VAL A 354 4.89 11.52 -1.58
CA VAL A 354 3.90 11.36 -2.66
C VAL A 354 2.46 11.59 -2.19
N ASP A 355 2.28 12.15 -0.98
CA ASP A 355 0.98 12.33 -0.32
C ASP A 355 0.11 11.06 -0.29
N ALA A 356 0.74 9.89 -0.15
CA ALA A 356 0.00 8.64 -0.05
C ALA A 356 -0.63 8.48 1.34
N PRO A 357 -1.85 7.91 1.43
CA PRO A 357 -2.47 7.62 2.71
C PRO A 357 -1.62 6.61 3.49
N LEU A 358 -1.62 6.71 4.82
CA LEU A 358 -0.78 5.88 5.69
C LEU A 358 -1.08 4.37 5.54
N THR A 359 -2.29 4.00 5.13
CA THR A 359 -2.65 2.61 4.80
C THR A 359 -1.83 2.02 3.64
N SER A 360 -1.15 2.85 2.85
CA SER A 360 -0.25 2.39 1.79
C SER A 360 0.99 1.66 2.33
N LEU A 361 1.33 1.83 3.61
CA LEU A 361 2.43 1.11 4.26
C LEU A 361 2.32 -0.42 4.09
N PHE A 362 1.09 -0.96 4.13
CA PHE A 362 0.82 -2.40 3.99
C PHE A 362 1.08 -2.94 2.58
N ARG A 363 1.17 -2.06 1.57
CA ARG A 363 1.33 -2.42 0.14
C ARG A 363 2.73 -2.17 -0.41
N MET A 364 3.62 -1.70 0.44
CA MET A 364 5.01 -1.41 0.09
C MET A 364 5.89 -2.58 0.52
N GLU A 365 6.78 -3.04 -0.36
CA GLU A 365 7.79 -4.06 -0.03
C GLU A 365 9.18 -3.44 -0.08
N LEU A 366 10.03 -3.77 0.88
CA LEU A 366 11.41 -3.27 0.98
C LEU A 366 12.34 -4.44 1.30
N SER A 367 13.19 -4.83 0.35
CA SER A 367 14.23 -5.84 0.63
C SER A 367 15.36 -5.23 1.48
N PRO A 368 16.10 -6.03 2.29
CA PRO A 368 17.31 -5.56 2.95
C PRO A 368 18.30 -4.94 1.96
N CYS A 369 18.93 -3.82 2.32
CA CYS A 369 19.81 -3.04 1.45
C CYS A 369 19.19 -2.58 0.11
N SER A 370 17.86 -2.54 0.00
CA SER A 370 17.20 -1.86 -1.12
C SER A 370 17.32 -0.34 -1.01
N ILE A 371 17.25 0.34 -2.15
CA ILE A 371 17.42 1.80 -2.29
C ILE A 371 16.09 2.44 -2.67
N THR A 372 15.75 3.56 -2.03
CA THR A 372 14.60 4.41 -2.38
C THR A 372 15.09 5.85 -2.48
N THR A 373 14.77 6.54 -3.57
CA THR A 373 15.29 7.90 -3.83
C THR A 373 14.16 8.91 -3.83
N LEU A 374 14.24 9.89 -2.93
CA LEU A 374 13.27 10.98 -2.80
C LEU A 374 13.97 12.34 -2.95
N ALA A 375 13.23 13.35 -3.40
CA ALA A 375 13.66 14.74 -3.41
C ALA A 375 12.65 15.62 -2.69
N TRP A 376 13.16 16.59 -1.94
CA TRP A 376 12.39 17.53 -1.13
C TRP A 376 12.76 18.95 -1.53
N PHE A 377 11.76 19.79 -1.81
CA PHE A 377 11.94 21.16 -2.27
C PHE A 377 11.54 22.15 -1.18
N ALA A 378 12.13 23.35 -1.22
CA ALA A 378 11.91 24.39 -0.21
C ALA A 378 10.45 24.91 -0.15
N ASP A 379 9.69 24.78 -1.25
CA ASP A 379 8.28 25.14 -1.31
C ASP A 379 7.33 24.06 -0.75
N GLY A 380 7.90 23.00 -0.17
CA GLY A 380 7.15 21.87 0.38
C GLY A 380 6.82 20.78 -0.63
N ASN A 381 7.15 20.97 -1.91
CA ASN A 381 6.98 19.92 -2.91
C ASN A 381 7.96 18.76 -2.68
N ALA A 382 7.60 17.58 -3.15
CA ALA A 382 8.44 16.39 -3.07
C ALA A 382 8.26 15.48 -4.28
N SER A 383 9.22 14.60 -4.51
CA SER A 383 9.19 13.64 -5.61
C SER A 383 9.85 12.33 -5.22
N MET A 384 9.39 11.23 -5.83
CA MET A 384 9.99 9.91 -5.72
C MET A 384 10.56 9.49 -7.07
N PHE A 385 11.88 9.24 -7.12
CA PHE A 385 12.59 8.83 -8.33
C PHE A 385 12.76 7.31 -8.46
N GLY A 386 12.75 6.59 -7.33
CA GLY A 386 12.91 5.14 -7.30
C GLY A 386 12.46 4.58 -5.97
N PHE A 387 11.93 3.36 -5.99
CA PHE A 387 11.39 2.67 -4.82
C PHE A 387 11.89 1.23 -4.77
N SER A 388 12.43 0.84 -3.61
CA SER A 388 12.95 -0.51 -3.32
C SER A 388 13.84 -1.13 -4.42
N GLU A 389 14.71 -0.33 -5.05
CA GLU A 389 15.66 -0.81 -6.05
C GLU A 389 16.68 -1.77 -5.41
N SER A 390 16.91 -2.92 -6.05
CA SER A 390 17.75 -4.00 -5.51
C SER A 390 18.60 -4.71 -6.56
N SER A 391 18.81 -4.10 -7.74
CA SER A 391 19.58 -4.70 -8.83
C SER A 391 21.02 -5.01 -8.46
N HIS A 392 21.64 -4.20 -7.59
CA HIS A 392 22.99 -4.42 -7.05
C HIS A 392 23.11 -5.68 -6.17
N LEU A 393 21.98 -6.29 -5.80
CA LEU A 393 21.95 -7.47 -4.93
C LEU A 393 21.86 -8.80 -5.69
N ARG A 394 21.68 -8.78 -7.02
CA ARG A 394 21.40 -10.00 -7.82
C ARG A 394 22.44 -11.12 -7.62
N ASP A 395 23.70 -10.75 -7.50
CA ASP A 395 24.82 -11.69 -7.38
C ASP A 395 25.38 -11.78 -5.96
N VAL A 396 24.73 -11.12 -5.00
CA VAL A 396 25.14 -11.19 -3.59
C VAL A 396 24.77 -12.57 -3.05
N ARG A 397 25.77 -13.23 -2.47
CA ARG A 397 25.67 -14.53 -1.79
C ARG A 397 26.33 -14.44 -0.43
N THR A 398 26.02 -15.38 0.45
CA THR A 398 26.79 -15.54 1.69
C THR A 398 28.23 -16.01 1.38
N PRO A 399 29.17 -15.89 2.34
CA PRO A 399 30.53 -16.43 2.17
C PRO A 399 30.60 -17.93 1.86
N ASP A 400 29.60 -18.72 2.27
CA ASP A 400 29.43 -20.14 1.97
C ASP A 400 28.67 -20.41 0.65
N GLY A 401 28.31 -19.36 -0.10
CA GLY A 401 27.77 -19.46 -1.46
C GLY A 401 26.27 -19.68 -1.56
N THR A 402 25.52 -19.48 -0.47
CA THR A 402 24.04 -19.55 -0.48
C THR A 402 23.38 -18.22 -0.83
#